data_AF-A0A2H6NCE7-F1
#
_entry.id   AF-A0A2H6NCE7-F1
#
_cell.length_a   1.000
_cell.length_b   1.000
_cell.length_c   1.000
_cell.angle_alpha   90.00
_cell.angle_beta   90.00
_cell.angle_gamma   90.00
#
_symmetry.space_group_name_H-M   'P 1'
#
loop_
_entity.id
_entity.type
_entity.pdbx_description
1 polymer ?
#
loop_
_entity_poly.entity_id
_entity_poly.type
_entity_poly.pdbx_seq_one_letter_code
_entity_poly.pdbx_strand_id
1 'polypeptide(L)'
;NLLYEAQNNLKIFKNGELIYGCKDNEDSLSDLNELACHLKPFFFPSNGLVSGPHCTRTILKELIHVITTILLSNTDTCKAGDLKTVPSSQGRSYCEASAFSKELGRNAKNKIETSGLPRGCLLYKTLQAQMLDTLDIEGVYPLYNRVEQYLEEFPKERNVLQIDGPYNESFYEKLLDRSSEDDGTIAYALTKVQQYRVAMTAKDCSIMIVLSPCQQDECSEQRPVVLTSKSR
;
A
#
# COMPACT_ATOMS: atom_id res chain seq x y z
N ASN A 1 -6.05 8.55 12.55
CA ASN A 1 -4.65 9.01 12.66
C ASN A 1 -4.20 9.73 11.42
N LEU A 2 -4.18 9.12 10.21
CA LEU A 2 -3.75 9.82 8.99
C LEU A 2 -4.56 11.08 8.62
N LEU A 3 -5.86 11.14 8.97
CA LEU A 3 -6.69 12.36 8.83
C LEU A 3 -6.45 13.42 9.92
N TYR A 4 -5.61 13.16 10.91
CA TYR A 4 -5.24 14.15 11.93
C TYR A 4 -3.79 14.57 11.74
N GLU A 5 -2.93 13.61 11.39
CA GLU A 5 -1.51 13.79 11.15
C GLU A 5 -1.19 13.23 9.76
N ALA A 6 -1.53 14.00 8.73
CA ALA A 6 -1.35 13.59 7.34
C ALA A 6 0.12 13.51 6.95
N GLN A 7 0.94 14.47 7.42
CA GLN A 7 2.35 14.65 7.01
C GLN A 7 2.47 14.53 5.47
N ASN A 8 3.40 13.71 4.97
CA ASN A 8 3.54 13.35 3.56
C ASN A 8 2.82 12.03 3.19
N ASN A 9 2.03 11.45 4.11
CA ASN A 9 1.42 10.12 3.96
C ASN A 9 -0.04 10.15 3.45
N LEU A 10 -0.67 11.32 3.42
CA LEU A 10 -2.04 11.48 2.90
C LEU A 10 -2.22 12.84 2.21
N LYS A 11 -2.69 12.80 0.96
CA LYS A 11 -3.15 13.98 0.20
C LYS A 11 -4.52 13.68 -0.40
N ILE A 12 -5.43 14.64 -0.37
CA ILE A 12 -6.77 14.52 -0.98
C ILE A 12 -6.92 15.61 -2.03
N PHE A 13 -7.35 15.20 -3.21
CA PHE A 13 -7.57 16.08 -4.35
C PHE A 13 -9.04 16.08 -4.75
N LYS A 14 -9.51 17.22 -5.25
CA LYS A 14 -10.81 17.37 -5.89
C LYS A 14 -10.62 18.10 -7.21
N ASN A 15 -11.02 17.46 -8.31
CA ASN A 15 -10.87 18.02 -9.67
C ASN A 15 -9.43 18.44 -10.01
N GLY A 16 -8.44 17.70 -9.51
CA GLY A 16 -7.02 17.99 -9.71
C GLY A 16 -6.41 18.98 -8.70
N GLU A 17 -7.22 19.64 -7.87
CA GLU A 17 -6.76 20.60 -6.86
C GLU A 17 -6.57 19.94 -5.49
N LEU A 18 -5.45 20.24 -4.82
CA LEU A 18 -5.17 19.74 -3.46
C LEU A 18 -6.09 20.44 -2.45
N ILE A 19 -6.96 19.67 -1.78
CA ILE A 19 -7.92 20.17 -0.80
C ILE A 19 -7.60 19.76 0.65
N TYR A 20 -6.68 18.81 0.86
CA TYR A 20 -6.26 18.38 2.20
C TYR A 20 -4.89 17.68 2.17
N GLY A 21 -4.07 17.90 3.20
CA GLY A 21 -2.72 17.36 3.34
C GLY A 21 -1.64 18.44 3.34
N CYS A 22 -0.38 18.04 3.53
CA CYS A 22 0.75 18.98 3.59
C CYS A 22 0.99 19.68 2.24
N LYS A 23 1.06 21.01 2.25
CA LYS A 23 1.63 21.83 1.19
C LYS A 23 3.11 22.00 1.52
N ASP A 24 3.99 21.78 0.55
CA ASP A 24 5.44 21.66 0.77
C ASP A 24 6.13 22.90 1.39
N ASN A 25 5.39 23.98 1.67
CA ASN A 25 5.92 25.26 2.16
C ASN A 25 5.14 25.93 3.32
N GLU A 26 4.05 25.36 3.86
CA GLU A 26 3.34 25.98 4.99
C GLU A 26 2.82 24.95 6.01
N ASP A 27 3.08 25.22 7.29
CA ASP A 27 2.46 24.57 8.46
C ASP A 27 0.96 24.93 8.59
N SER A 28 0.22 24.90 7.49
CA SER A 28 -1.23 25.07 7.54
C SER A 28 -1.85 23.77 8.04
N LEU A 29 -2.24 23.75 9.32
CA LEU A 29 -3.05 22.68 9.89
C LEU A 29 -4.28 22.47 9.01
N SER A 30 -4.41 21.29 8.41
CA SER A 30 -5.51 21.01 7.49
C SER A 30 -6.84 20.95 8.25
N ASP A 31 -7.79 21.83 7.89
CA ASP A 31 -9.11 21.90 8.56
C ASP A 31 -10.02 20.74 8.12
N LEU A 32 -10.38 19.89 9.08
CA LEU A 32 -11.30 18.78 8.86
C LEU A 32 -12.72 19.24 8.54
N ASN A 33 -13.15 20.42 8.99
CA ASN A 33 -14.46 20.97 8.69
C ASN A 33 -14.54 21.41 7.22
N GLU A 34 -13.51 22.12 6.74
CA GLU A 34 -13.36 22.48 5.33
C GLU A 34 -13.36 21.22 4.44
N LEU A 35 -12.54 20.22 4.77
CA LEU A 35 -12.53 18.94 4.06
C LEU A 35 -13.93 18.31 4.01
N ALA A 36 -14.66 18.28 5.14
CA ALA A 36 -16.01 17.72 5.18
C ALA A 36 -16.99 18.49 4.27
N CYS A 37 -16.88 19.81 4.16
CA CYS A 37 -17.65 20.60 3.20
C CYS A 37 -17.39 20.17 1.74
N HIS A 38 -16.12 19.90 1.38
CA HIS A 38 -15.76 19.41 0.04
C HIS A 38 -16.31 18.01 -0.26
N LEU A 39 -16.34 17.13 0.75
CA LEU A 39 -16.72 15.72 0.64
C LEU A 39 -18.22 15.48 0.75
N LYS A 40 -18.98 16.33 1.45
CA LYS A 40 -20.42 16.17 1.67
C LYS A 40 -21.21 15.84 0.39
N PRO A 41 -21.01 16.53 -0.76
CA PRO A 41 -21.76 16.25 -1.98
C PRO A 41 -21.52 14.84 -2.55
N PHE A 42 -20.36 14.24 -2.29
CA PHE A 42 -20.02 12.90 -2.78
C PHE A 42 -20.71 11.79 -2.00
N PHE A 43 -20.81 11.93 -0.67
CA PHE A 43 -21.37 10.89 0.20
C PHE A 43 -22.86 11.10 0.52
N PHE A 44 -23.33 12.34 0.49
CA PHE A 44 -24.70 12.73 0.83
C PHE A 44 -25.25 13.70 -0.23
N PRO A 45 -25.50 13.21 -1.47
CA PRO A 45 -26.06 14.05 -2.52
C PRO A 45 -27.46 14.52 -2.13
N SER A 46 -27.71 15.82 -2.27
CA SER A 46 -29.03 16.42 -2.05
C SER A 46 -29.87 16.20 -3.32
N ASN A 47 -30.44 15.01 -3.49
CA ASN A 47 -31.24 14.60 -4.66
C ASN A 47 -32.57 15.39 -4.77
N GLY A 48 -32.52 16.72 -4.84
CA GLY A 48 -33.68 17.61 -4.84
C GLY A 48 -34.35 17.83 -3.48
N LEU A 49 -33.89 17.16 -2.42
CA LEU A 49 -34.35 17.33 -1.04
C LEU A 49 -33.27 18.04 -0.21
N VAL A 50 -33.68 18.84 0.79
CA VAL A 50 -32.75 19.43 1.77
C VAL A 50 -32.08 18.29 2.53
N SER A 51 -30.83 17.97 2.16
CA SER A 51 -30.01 17.01 2.92
C SER A 51 -29.92 17.49 4.36
N GLY A 52 -30.34 16.63 5.30
CA GLY A 52 -30.27 16.92 6.73
C GLY A 52 -28.86 17.33 7.17
N PRO A 53 -28.73 18.02 8.32
CA PRO A 53 -27.44 18.43 8.83
C PRO A 53 -26.57 17.19 9.11
N HIS A 54 -25.49 17.04 8.37
CA HIS A 54 -24.46 16.02 8.63
C HIS A 54 -23.27 16.71 9.27
N CYS A 55 -22.94 16.31 10.50
CA CYS A 55 -21.74 16.81 11.16
C CYS A 55 -20.47 16.27 10.49
N THR A 56 -19.37 17.02 10.61
CA THR A 56 -18.02 16.68 10.12
C THR A 56 -17.66 15.22 10.42
N ARG A 57 -17.91 14.76 11.65
CA ARG A 57 -17.64 13.38 12.08
C ARG A 57 -18.35 12.33 11.22
N THR A 58 -19.58 12.58 10.79
CA THR A 58 -20.35 11.63 9.96
C THR A 58 -19.76 11.54 8.57
N ILE A 59 -19.38 12.67 7.97
CA ILE A 59 -18.79 12.73 6.63
C ILE A 59 -17.43 12.03 6.61
N LEU A 60 -16.57 12.28 7.61
CA LEU A 60 -15.27 11.62 7.70
C LEU A 60 -15.39 10.11 7.96
N LYS A 61 -16.41 9.67 8.72
CA LYS A 61 -16.69 8.24 8.89
C LYS A 61 -17.04 7.56 7.57
N GLU A 62 -17.85 8.20 6.72
CA GLU A 62 -18.14 7.67 5.38
C GLU A 62 -16.90 7.60 4.51
N LEU A 63 -16.07 8.65 4.51
CA LEU A 63 -14.78 8.63 3.79
C LEU A 63 -13.92 7.43 4.22
N ILE A 64 -13.73 7.25 5.53
CA ILE A 64 -12.95 6.14 6.08
C ILE A 64 -13.54 4.79 5.65
N HIS A 65 -14.86 4.65 5.75
CA HIS A 65 -15.55 3.42 5.36
C HIS A 65 -15.36 3.08 3.88
N VAL A 66 -15.54 4.07 2.98
CA VAL A 66 -15.37 3.91 1.54
C VAL A 66 -13.93 3.56 1.18
N ILE A 67 -12.94 4.28 1.72
CA ILE A 67 -11.51 4.00 1.49
C ILE A 67 -11.15 2.60 1.98
N THR A 68 -11.61 2.22 3.18
CA THR A 68 -11.35 0.89 3.75
C THR A 68 -11.94 -0.21 2.86
N THR A 69 -13.17 -0.01 2.39
CA THR A 69 -13.85 -0.96 1.50
C THR A 69 -13.07 -1.14 0.18
N ILE A 70 -12.57 -0.04 -0.41
CA ILE A 70 -11.76 -0.09 -1.64
C ILE A 70 -10.45 -0.83 -1.42
N LEU A 71 -9.72 -0.49 -0.34
CA LEU A 71 -8.43 -1.09 -0.03
C LEU A 71 -8.52 -2.59 0.30
N LEU A 72 -9.67 -3.04 0.79
CA LEU A 72 -9.97 -4.45 1.08
C LEU A 72 -10.66 -5.17 -0.09
N SER A 73 -11.10 -4.43 -1.11
CA SER A 73 -11.74 -5.02 -2.29
C SER A 73 -10.76 -5.81 -3.13
N ASN A 74 -11.28 -6.81 -3.84
CA ASN A 74 -10.48 -7.67 -4.68
C ASN A 74 -10.22 -7.02 -6.05
N THR A 75 -8.99 -7.15 -6.56
CA THR A 75 -8.52 -6.56 -7.83
C THR A 75 -8.27 -7.61 -8.92
N ASP A 76 -8.95 -8.76 -8.83
CA ASP A 76 -8.72 -9.99 -9.63
C ASP A 76 -8.83 -9.86 -11.17
N THR A 77 -9.10 -8.67 -11.72
CA THR A 77 -9.01 -8.43 -13.17
C THR A 77 -7.57 -8.48 -13.68
N CYS A 78 -6.56 -8.32 -12.82
CA CYS A 78 -5.18 -8.63 -13.15
C CYS A 78 -4.85 -10.02 -12.62
N LYS A 79 -4.64 -10.99 -13.52
CA LYS A 79 -3.97 -12.25 -13.21
C LYS A 79 -2.61 -11.90 -12.61
N ALA A 80 -2.56 -11.76 -11.30
CA ALA A 80 -1.32 -11.54 -10.58
C ALA A 80 -0.45 -12.75 -10.92
N GLY A 81 0.70 -12.49 -11.55
CA GLY A 81 1.72 -13.49 -11.75
C GLY A 81 1.91 -14.27 -10.45
N ASP A 82 2.12 -15.57 -10.61
CA ASP A 82 2.15 -16.61 -9.59
C ASP A 82 3.33 -16.39 -8.62
N LEU A 83 3.32 -15.26 -7.90
CA LEU A 83 4.06 -15.03 -6.67
C LEU A 83 3.46 -16.03 -5.70
N LYS A 84 3.93 -17.29 -5.80
CA LYS A 84 3.73 -18.35 -4.81
C LYS A 84 3.81 -17.66 -3.47
N THR A 85 2.76 -17.72 -2.67
CA THR A 85 2.61 -16.85 -1.50
C THR A 85 3.91 -16.74 -0.72
N VAL A 86 4.37 -15.50 -0.48
CA VAL A 86 5.38 -15.24 0.56
C VAL A 86 4.93 -15.94 1.83
N PRO A 87 5.83 -16.65 2.55
CA PRO A 87 5.48 -17.25 3.83
C PRO A 87 4.72 -16.24 4.69
N SER A 88 3.71 -16.70 5.41
CA SER A 88 2.91 -15.88 6.33
C SER A 88 3.83 -14.97 7.14
N SER A 89 3.45 -13.69 7.31
CA SER A 89 4.18 -12.73 8.13
C SER A 89 4.63 -13.39 9.44
N GLN A 90 5.92 -13.65 9.59
CA GLN A 90 6.46 -14.37 10.75
C GLN A 90 6.51 -13.50 12.01
N GLY A 91 6.19 -12.21 11.87
CA GLY A 91 6.15 -11.23 12.95
C GLY A 91 4.80 -11.15 13.67
N ARG A 92 4.78 -10.35 14.74
CA ARG A 92 3.57 -10.03 15.49
C ARG A 92 2.55 -9.34 14.58
N SER A 93 1.28 -9.63 14.77
CA SER A 93 0.18 -8.98 14.05
C SER A 93 -0.13 -7.56 14.57
N TYR A 94 0.65 -7.05 15.52
CA TYR A 94 0.50 -5.73 16.12
C TYR A 94 1.86 -5.08 16.37
N CYS A 95 1.88 -3.75 16.37
CA CYS A 95 3.05 -2.94 16.71
C CYS A 95 2.89 -2.34 18.11
N GLU A 96 3.94 -2.41 18.94
CA GLU A 96 3.92 -1.89 20.32
C GLU A 96 3.76 -0.36 20.39
N ALA A 97 4.25 0.34 19.37
CA ALA A 97 4.09 1.80 19.25
C ALA A 97 2.65 2.20 18.88
N SER A 98 1.80 1.25 18.47
CA SER A 98 0.41 1.54 18.15
C SER A 98 -0.45 1.63 19.41
N ALA A 99 -1.38 2.58 19.43
CA ALA A 99 -2.38 2.71 20.49
C ALA A 99 -3.30 1.47 20.62
N PHE A 100 -3.28 0.58 19.61
CA PHE A 100 -4.05 -0.66 19.56
C PHE A 100 -3.61 -1.70 20.62
N SER A 101 -2.46 -1.51 21.28
CA SER A 101 -1.83 -2.56 22.09
C SER A 101 -2.30 -2.68 23.56
N LYS A 102 -3.10 -1.75 24.12
CA LYS A 102 -3.37 -1.77 25.59
C LYS A 102 -4.76 -2.25 26.02
N GLU A 103 -5.79 -2.14 25.18
CA GLU A 103 -7.18 -2.35 25.64
C GLU A 103 -7.77 -3.72 25.27
N LEU A 104 -7.23 -4.42 24.27
CA LEU A 104 -7.84 -5.67 23.79
C LEU A 104 -7.31 -6.94 24.46
N GLY A 105 -6.11 -6.89 25.08
CA GLY A 105 -5.54 -8.03 25.81
C GLY A 105 -6.38 -8.52 27.00
N ARG A 106 -7.30 -7.69 27.53
CA ARG A 106 -8.22 -8.07 28.61
C ARG A 106 -9.58 -8.62 28.12
N ASN A 107 -9.98 -8.35 26.88
CA ASN A 107 -11.33 -8.68 26.36
C ASN A 107 -11.34 -9.79 25.29
N ALA A 108 -10.17 -10.30 24.88
CA ALA A 108 -10.01 -11.30 23.81
C ALA A 108 -10.39 -12.75 24.18
N LYS A 109 -11.42 -12.96 25.03
CA LYS A 109 -12.03 -14.30 25.19
C LYS A 109 -13.06 -14.63 24.09
N ASN A 110 -13.38 -13.68 23.21
CA ASN A 110 -14.32 -13.89 22.12
C ASN A 110 -13.62 -13.63 20.77
N LYS A 111 -13.42 -14.70 20.00
CA LYS A 111 -12.98 -14.74 18.59
C LYS A 111 -12.06 -13.60 18.14
N ILE A 112 -10.74 -13.81 18.25
CA ILE A 112 -9.80 -13.11 17.38
C ILE A 112 -10.13 -13.58 15.96
N GLU A 113 -10.72 -12.69 15.16
CA GLU A 113 -10.84 -12.91 13.72
C GLU A 113 -9.41 -13.00 13.16
N THR A 114 -9.02 -14.23 12.81
CA THR A 114 -7.72 -14.60 12.25
C THR A 114 -7.57 -14.23 10.77
N SER A 115 -8.51 -13.50 10.19
CA SER A 115 -8.45 -13.11 8.78
C SER A 115 -7.55 -11.89 8.61
N GLY A 116 -6.31 -12.11 8.19
CA GLY A 116 -5.44 -11.06 7.67
C GLY A 116 -6.01 -10.39 6.40
N LEU A 117 -5.20 -9.59 5.71
CA LEU A 117 -5.62 -8.90 4.49
C LEU A 117 -6.16 -9.88 3.43
N PRO A 118 -7.26 -9.54 2.72
CA PRO A 118 -7.73 -10.33 1.59
C PRO A 118 -6.65 -10.50 0.53
N ARG A 119 -6.37 -11.74 0.11
CA ARG A 119 -5.24 -12.04 -0.81
C ARG A 119 -5.31 -11.31 -2.16
N GLY A 120 -6.52 -11.01 -2.62
CA GLY A 120 -6.75 -10.33 -3.88
C GLY A 120 -6.72 -8.81 -3.81
N CYS A 121 -6.64 -8.22 -2.61
CA CYS A 121 -6.61 -6.78 -2.46
C CYS A 121 -5.22 -6.19 -2.75
N LEU A 122 -5.20 -4.91 -3.16
CA LEU A 122 -3.96 -4.22 -3.50
C LEU A 122 -2.99 -4.16 -2.31
N LEU A 123 -3.50 -3.92 -1.09
CA LEU A 123 -2.67 -3.88 0.12
C LEU A 123 -1.92 -5.19 0.36
N TYR A 124 -2.57 -6.33 0.13
CA TYR A 124 -1.89 -7.62 0.24
C TYR A 124 -0.79 -7.75 -0.81
N LYS A 125 -1.09 -7.43 -2.07
CA LYS A 125 -0.10 -7.51 -3.17
C LYS A 125 1.11 -6.60 -2.92
N THR A 126 0.88 -5.37 -2.43
CA THR A 126 1.96 -4.46 -2.03
C THR A 126 2.78 -5.03 -0.89
N LEU A 127 2.14 -5.59 0.15
CA LEU A 127 2.84 -6.24 1.26
C LEU A 127 3.72 -7.41 0.78
N GLN A 128 3.25 -8.22 -0.16
CA GLN A 128 4.04 -9.32 -0.72
C GLN A 128 5.32 -8.84 -1.41
N ALA A 129 5.28 -7.69 -2.10
CA ALA A 129 6.47 -7.08 -2.69
C ALA A 129 7.41 -6.50 -1.62
N GLN A 130 6.86 -5.88 -0.56
CA GLN A 130 7.65 -5.38 0.57
C GLN A 130 8.37 -6.52 1.31
N MET A 131 7.77 -7.70 1.41
CA MET A 131 8.35 -8.88 2.06
C MET A 131 9.42 -9.59 1.21
N LEU A 132 9.78 -9.08 0.02
CA LEU A 132 11.00 -9.52 -0.67
C LEU A 132 12.27 -9.16 0.13
N ASP A 133 12.17 -8.19 1.03
CA ASP A 133 13.20 -7.89 2.03
C ASP A 133 13.17 -8.93 3.17
N THR A 134 13.74 -10.12 2.89
CA THR A 134 13.74 -11.23 3.85
C THR A 134 14.86 -11.17 4.89
N LEU A 135 15.89 -10.35 4.65
CA LEU A 135 17.11 -10.30 5.45
C LEU A 135 17.25 -9.02 6.29
N ASP A 136 16.39 -8.03 6.06
CA ASP A 136 16.55 -6.65 6.53
C ASP A 136 17.86 -6.01 6.00
N ILE A 137 18.00 -4.70 6.16
CA ILE A 137 19.17 -3.96 5.70
C ILE A 137 20.48 -4.49 6.30
N GLU A 138 20.46 -4.91 7.56
CA GLU A 138 21.63 -5.48 8.24
C GLU A 138 22.11 -6.78 7.57
N GLY A 139 21.20 -7.60 7.06
CA GLY A 139 21.53 -8.84 6.34
C GLY A 139 21.84 -8.63 4.86
N VAL A 140 21.28 -7.59 4.23
CA VAL A 140 21.56 -7.27 2.81
C VAL A 140 22.91 -6.55 2.64
N TYR A 141 23.31 -5.70 3.58
CA TYR A 141 24.52 -4.87 3.46
C TYR A 141 25.82 -5.68 3.22
N PRO A 142 26.07 -6.83 3.88
CA PRO A 142 27.22 -7.67 3.56
C PRO A 142 27.19 -8.25 2.13
N LEU A 143 25.99 -8.56 1.61
CA LEU A 143 25.81 -9.06 0.24
C LEU A 143 26.07 -7.96 -0.79
N TYR A 144 25.62 -6.74 -0.50
CA TYR A 144 25.95 -5.56 -1.30
C TYR A 144 27.46 -5.36 -1.40
N ASN A 145 28.20 -5.41 -0.29
CA ASN A 145 29.65 -5.27 -0.30
C ASN A 145 30.35 -6.36 -1.13
N ARG A 146 29.84 -7.59 -1.11
CA ARG A 146 30.35 -8.70 -1.95
C ARG A 146 30.19 -8.39 -3.44
N VAL A 147 29.05 -7.84 -3.84
CA VAL A 147 28.80 -7.44 -5.23
C VAL A 147 29.69 -6.28 -5.63
N GLU A 148 29.84 -5.26 -4.79
CA GLU A 148 30.70 -4.11 -5.05
C GLU A 148 32.17 -4.53 -5.23
N GLN A 149 32.70 -5.35 -4.32
CA GLN A 149 34.07 -5.88 -4.42
C GLN A 149 34.30 -6.66 -5.74
N TYR A 150 33.31 -7.45 -6.15
CA TYR A 150 33.38 -8.16 -7.43
C TYR A 150 33.41 -7.19 -8.63
N LEU A 151 32.63 -6.12 -8.58
CA LEU A 151 32.58 -5.11 -9.65
C LEU A 151 33.83 -4.20 -9.66
N GLU A 152 34.49 -4.01 -8.53
CA GLU A 152 35.80 -3.34 -8.47
C GLU A 152 36.87 -4.13 -9.24
N GLU A 153 36.86 -5.47 -9.11
CA GLU A 153 37.77 -6.35 -9.85
C GLU A 153 37.35 -6.55 -11.32
N PHE A 154 36.03 -6.65 -11.58
CA PHE A 154 35.45 -6.94 -12.89
C PHE A 154 34.43 -5.88 -13.33
N PRO A 155 34.84 -4.62 -13.61
CA PRO A 155 33.90 -3.53 -13.87
C PRO A 155 33.03 -3.72 -15.12
N LYS A 156 33.49 -4.52 -16.10
CA LYS A 156 32.74 -4.82 -17.32
C LYS A 156 31.52 -5.73 -17.06
N GLU A 157 31.54 -6.49 -15.97
CA GLU A 157 30.44 -7.41 -15.61
C GLU A 157 29.18 -6.68 -15.17
N ARG A 158 29.25 -5.38 -14.82
CA ARG A 158 28.06 -4.59 -14.45
C ARG A 158 26.93 -4.68 -15.49
N ASN A 159 27.30 -4.58 -16.77
CA ASN A 159 26.35 -4.67 -17.88
C ASN A 159 25.87 -6.12 -18.13
N VAL A 160 26.77 -7.09 -17.95
CA VAL A 160 26.47 -8.52 -18.13
C VAL A 160 25.49 -9.00 -17.06
N LEU A 161 25.70 -8.57 -15.82
CA LEU A 161 24.85 -8.83 -14.66
C LEU A 161 23.52 -8.05 -14.68
N GLN A 162 23.34 -7.12 -15.63
CA GLN A 162 22.12 -6.33 -15.81
C GLN A 162 21.69 -5.58 -14.54
N ILE A 163 22.66 -5.06 -13.77
CA ILE A 163 22.40 -4.42 -12.47
C ILE A 163 21.44 -3.24 -12.59
N ASP A 164 21.62 -2.46 -13.66
CA ASP A 164 20.84 -1.26 -13.98
C ASP A 164 19.75 -1.53 -15.05
N GLY A 165 19.51 -2.80 -15.38
CA GLY A 165 18.53 -3.25 -16.37
C GLY A 165 19.15 -3.87 -17.63
N PRO A 166 18.32 -4.23 -18.63
CA PRO A 166 16.88 -3.94 -18.72
C PRO A 166 16.02 -4.73 -17.72
N TYR A 167 14.98 -4.09 -17.17
CA TYR A 167 14.02 -4.72 -16.26
C TYR A 167 12.91 -5.44 -17.06
N ASN A 168 13.23 -6.61 -17.60
CA ASN A 168 12.35 -7.43 -18.45
C ASN A 168 11.85 -8.70 -17.72
N GLU A 169 11.19 -9.61 -18.45
CA GLU A 169 10.70 -10.88 -17.89
C GLU A 169 11.80 -11.74 -17.25
N SER A 170 13.01 -11.80 -17.84
CA SER A 170 14.12 -12.53 -17.23
C SER A 170 14.56 -11.92 -15.89
N PHE A 171 14.52 -10.58 -15.76
CA PHE A 171 14.76 -9.92 -14.48
C PHE A 171 13.68 -10.30 -13.46
N TYR A 172 12.41 -10.29 -13.89
CA TYR A 172 11.29 -10.71 -13.03
C TYR A 172 11.44 -12.15 -12.54
N GLU A 173 11.79 -13.08 -13.42
CA GLU A 173 12.03 -14.49 -13.06
C GLU A 173 13.12 -14.67 -12.00
N LYS A 174 14.21 -13.89 -12.09
CA LYS A 174 15.29 -13.90 -11.07
C LYS A 174 14.77 -13.47 -9.68
N LEU A 175 13.84 -12.52 -9.62
CA LEU A 175 13.25 -12.08 -8.35
C LEU A 175 12.37 -13.15 -7.68
N LEU A 176 11.94 -14.17 -8.43
CA LEU A 176 11.12 -15.26 -7.90
C LEU A 176 11.95 -16.32 -7.14
N ASP A 177 13.28 -16.29 -7.23
CA ASP A 177 14.13 -17.16 -6.43
C ASP A 177 14.01 -16.81 -4.94
N ARG A 178 13.64 -17.79 -4.13
CA ARG A 178 13.42 -17.63 -2.68
C ARG A 178 14.36 -18.46 -1.84
N SER A 179 15.51 -18.84 -2.40
CA SER A 179 16.63 -19.36 -1.62
C SER A 179 16.85 -18.48 -0.38
N SER A 180 16.86 -19.11 0.80
CA SER A 180 17.07 -18.44 2.08
C SER A 180 18.50 -18.59 2.61
N GLU A 181 19.24 -19.57 2.07
CA GLU A 181 20.60 -19.87 2.48
C GLU A 181 21.60 -19.22 1.53
N ASP A 182 22.57 -18.51 2.11
CA ASP A 182 23.67 -17.92 1.36
C ASP A 182 24.67 -19.00 0.94
N ASP A 183 24.74 -19.27 -0.36
CA ASP A 183 25.68 -20.23 -0.96
C ASP A 183 27.08 -19.63 -1.23
N GLY A 184 27.29 -18.37 -0.83
CA GLY A 184 28.54 -17.66 -1.02
C GLY A 184 28.73 -17.06 -2.42
N THR A 185 27.81 -17.26 -3.36
CA THR A 185 27.97 -16.80 -4.74
C THR A 185 27.63 -15.32 -4.93
N ILE A 186 28.13 -14.74 -6.02
CA ILE A 186 27.72 -13.41 -6.50
C ILE A 186 26.28 -13.42 -7.00
N ALA A 187 25.82 -14.52 -7.58
CA ALA A 187 24.46 -14.65 -8.08
C ALA A 187 23.44 -14.55 -6.94
N TYR A 188 23.64 -15.27 -5.84
CA TYR A 188 22.80 -15.16 -4.65
C TYR A 188 22.80 -13.74 -4.07
N ALA A 189 23.99 -13.17 -3.85
CA ALA A 189 24.15 -11.82 -3.31
C ALA A 189 23.43 -10.78 -4.18
N LEU A 190 23.63 -10.84 -5.50
CA LEU A 190 22.97 -9.95 -6.45
C LEU A 190 21.45 -10.11 -6.42
N THR A 191 20.93 -11.33 -6.41
CA THR A 191 19.48 -11.59 -6.33
C THR A 191 18.87 -10.95 -5.08
N LYS A 192 19.51 -11.10 -3.90
CA LYS A 192 19.04 -10.48 -2.65
C LYS A 192 19.09 -8.95 -2.69
N VAL A 193 20.15 -8.38 -3.26
CA VAL A 193 20.25 -6.92 -3.46
C VAL A 193 19.14 -6.41 -4.39
N GLN A 194 18.82 -7.12 -5.47
CA GLN A 194 17.75 -6.74 -6.38
C GLN A 194 16.35 -6.86 -5.72
N GLN A 195 16.12 -7.95 -4.97
CA GLN A 195 14.90 -8.13 -4.17
C GLN A 195 14.71 -6.99 -3.16
N TYR A 196 15.79 -6.59 -2.48
CA TYR A 196 15.77 -5.47 -1.54
C TYR A 196 15.40 -4.15 -2.23
N ARG A 197 15.97 -3.85 -3.41
CA ARG A 197 15.62 -2.64 -4.19
C ARG A 197 14.13 -2.59 -4.55
N VAL A 198 13.56 -3.73 -4.96
CA VAL A 198 12.12 -3.84 -5.26
C VAL A 198 11.29 -3.65 -4.00
N ALA A 199 11.68 -4.26 -2.88
CA ALA A 199 11.01 -4.10 -1.60
C ALA A 199 11.01 -2.65 -1.12
N MET A 200 12.15 -1.95 -1.19
CA MET A 200 12.25 -0.53 -0.84
C MET A 200 11.35 0.33 -1.71
N THR A 201 11.31 0.07 -3.02
CA THR A 201 10.37 0.74 -3.94
C THR A 201 8.91 0.53 -3.51
N ALA A 202 8.55 -0.68 -3.08
CA ALA A 202 7.20 -0.99 -2.59
C ALA A 202 6.89 -0.40 -1.20
N LYS A 203 7.91 -0.18 -0.35
CA LYS A 203 7.77 0.51 0.94
C LYS A 203 7.50 2.00 0.75
N ASP A 204 8.10 2.61 -0.27
CA ASP A 204 7.98 4.05 -0.58
C ASP A 204 6.94 4.37 -1.68
N CYS A 205 6.08 3.41 -2.05
CA CYS A 205 5.05 3.64 -3.07
C CYS A 205 3.83 4.42 -2.53
N SER A 206 3.07 5.04 -3.44
CA SER A 206 1.79 5.69 -3.13
C SER A 206 0.61 4.90 -3.70
N ILE A 207 -0.50 4.86 -2.98
CA ILE A 207 -1.76 4.28 -3.46
C ILE A 207 -2.74 5.42 -3.76
N MET A 208 -3.13 5.54 -5.03
CA MET A 208 -4.13 6.53 -5.46
C MET A 208 -5.52 5.88 -5.55
N ILE A 209 -6.49 6.48 -4.86
CA ILE A 209 -7.91 6.09 -4.93
C ILE A 209 -8.68 7.22 -5.58
N VAL A 210 -9.38 6.92 -6.68
CA VAL A 210 -10.20 7.88 -7.41
C VAL A 210 -11.66 7.59 -7.16
N LEU A 211 -12.39 8.60 -6.67
CA LEU A 211 -13.83 8.54 -6.43
C LEU A 211 -14.53 9.49 -7.41
N SER A 212 -15.49 8.98 -8.17
CA SER A 212 -16.34 9.77 -9.06
C SER A 212 -17.75 9.20 -9.08
N PRO A 213 -18.81 10.03 -9.06
CA PRO A 213 -20.16 9.56 -9.31
C PRO A 213 -20.26 9.02 -10.74
N CYS A 214 -20.84 7.84 -10.91
CA CYS A 214 -21.08 7.23 -12.21
C CYS A 214 -22.57 6.93 -12.35
N GLN A 215 -23.18 7.32 -13.48
CA GLN A 215 -24.53 6.88 -13.82
C GLN A 215 -24.45 5.41 -14.25
N GLN A 216 -25.32 4.58 -13.69
CA GLN A 216 -25.28 3.12 -13.79
C GLN A 216 -25.46 2.59 -15.23
N ASP A 217 -25.82 3.45 -16.20
CA ASP A 217 -26.28 3.04 -17.54
C ASP A 217 -25.22 3.07 -18.66
N GLU A 218 -23.98 3.56 -18.45
CA GLU A 218 -23.00 3.64 -19.55
C GLU A 218 -21.60 3.03 -19.29
N CYS A 219 -21.38 2.34 -18.16
CA CYS A 219 -20.08 1.70 -17.94
C CYS A 219 -20.14 0.19 -18.19
N SER A 220 -19.99 -0.20 -19.46
CA SER A 220 -19.77 -1.59 -19.90
C SER A 220 -18.37 -2.12 -19.54
N GLU A 221 -17.67 -1.50 -18.59
CA GLU A 221 -16.42 -2.02 -18.04
C GLU A 221 -16.57 -2.22 -16.53
N GLN A 222 -16.09 -3.37 -16.07
CA GLN A 222 -16.19 -3.94 -14.71
C GLN A 222 -15.54 -3.06 -13.63
N ARG A 223 -15.99 -1.81 -13.43
CA ARG A 223 -15.50 -0.94 -12.37
C ARG A 223 -16.23 -1.29 -11.07
N PRO A 224 -15.51 -1.54 -9.97
CA PRO A 224 -16.14 -1.85 -8.69
C PRO A 224 -16.97 -0.65 -8.22
N VAL A 225 -18.29 -0.84 -8.13
CA VAL A 225 -19.19 0.15 -7.53
C VAL A 225 -19.13 -0.01 -6.02
N VAL A 226 -18.71 1.04 -5.32
CA VAL A 226 -18.64 1.07 -3.86
C VAL A 226 -19.90 1.74 -3.33
N LEU A 227 -20.69 0.99 -2.58
CA LEU A 227 -21.88 1.51 -1.92
C LEU A 227 -21.47 2.32 -0.68
N THR A 228 -22.16 3.44 -0.45
CA THR A 228 -22.05 4.15 0.83
C THR A 228 -22.76 3.36 1.92
N SER A 229 -22.45 3.61 3.20
CA SER A 229 -22.98 2.80 4.30
C SER A 229 -24.51 2.84 4.43
N LYS A 230 -25.16 3.80 3.76
CA LYS A 230 -26.61 4.06 3.83
C LYS A 230 -27.40 3.70 2.56
N SER A 231 -26.80 3.05 1.56
CA SER A 231 -27.53 2.60 0.36
C SER A 231 -28.38 1.33 0.57
N ARG A 232 -28.95 1.11 1.76
CA ARG A 232 -29.94 0.06 2.04
C ARG A 232 -31.31 0.66 2.34
#